data_AF-A0A527H9I4-F1
#
_entry.id   AF-A0A527H9I4-F1
#
_cell.length_a   1.000
_cell.length_b   1.000
_cell.length_c   1.000
_cell.angle_alpha   90.00
_cell.angle_beta   90.00
_cell.angle_gamma   90.00
#
_symmetry.space_group_name_H-M   'P 1'
#
loop_
_entity.id
_entity.type
_entity.pdbx_description
1 polymer ?
#
loop_
_entity_poly.entity_id
_entity_poly.type
_entity_poly.pdbx_seq_one_letter_code
_entity_poly.pdbx_strand_id
1 'polypeptide(L)'
;MNDASAKPVGPVLSSAERVNTLSHFHRAEIARMAGWRDRLDLTTNWAITVVAALLSVSLSTASAHHGVLLFAMLLILLLLWIEARRYRFFDFYRARVRQFERHYFAQIFSPQPDFASDWLLIVGEGLRAPKFLLSQRVALAR
;
A
#
# COMPACT_ATOMS: atom_id res chain seq x y z
N MET A 1 27.82 8.08 -32.79
CA MET A 1 28.05 7.20 -31.62
C MET A 1 26.89 6.22 -31.62
N ASN A 2 27.14 4.94 -31.88
CA ASN A 2 26.10 3.93 -32.09
C ASN A 2 25.41 3.57 -30.76
N ASP A 3 24.22 4.10 -30.51
CA ASP A 3 23.30 3.55 -29.52
C ASP A 3 22.70 2.27 -30.10
N ALA A 4 23.44 1.17 -29.99
CA ALA A 4 22.93 -0.15 -30.28
C ALA A 4 21.75 -0.41 -29.33
N SER A 5 20.52 -0.28 -29.83
CA SER A 5 19.29 -0.63 -29.13
C SER A 5 19.46 -2.03 -28.54
N ALA A 6 19.64 -2.11 -27.22
CA ALA A 6 19.85 -3.38 -26.54
C ALA A 6 18.68 -4.30 -26.90
N LYS A 7 18.99 -5.46 -27.51
CA LYS A 7 17.96 -6.45 -27.83
C LYS A 7 17.26 -6.83 -26.53
N PRO A 8 15.92 -6.83 -26.48
CA PRO A 8 15.20 -7.21 -25.28
C PRO A 8 15.58 -8.65 -24.91
N VAL A 9 16.27 -8.82 -23.77
CA VAL A 9 16.61 -10.12 -23.20
C VAL A 9 15.37 -10.60 -22.43
N GLY A 10 14.42 -11.21 -23.16
CA GLY A 10 13.19 -11.75 -22.58
C GLY A 10 12.21 -12.27 -23.64
N PRO A 11 11.14 -12.96 -23.22
CA PRO A 11 10.11 -13.44 -24.14
C PRO A 11 9.47 -12.26 -24.89
N VAL A 12 9.43 -12.35 -26.23
CA VAL A 12 8.71 -11.36 -27.05
C VAL A 12 7.23 -11.71 -27.02
N LEU A 13 6.45 -10.94 -26.26
CA LEU A 13 5.00 -11.11 -26.18
C LEU A 13 4.32 -10.41 -27.37
N SER A 14 3.36 -11.10 -27.99
CA SER A 14 2.41 -10.49 -28.92
C SER A 14 1.63 -9.36 -28.25
N SER A 15 1.02 -8.48 -29.05
CA SER A 15 0.20 -7.39 -28.52
C SER A 15 -0.94 -7.90 -27.63
N ALA A 16 -1.58 -9.01 -28.01
CA ALA A 16 -2.65 -9.63 -27.25
C ALA A 16 -2.16 -10.21 -25.91
N GLU A 17 -1.05 -10.95 -25.93
CA GLU A 17 -0.45 -11.51 -24.70
C GLU A 17 0.01 -10.41 -23.75
N ARG A 18 0.53 -9.30 -24.29
CA ARG A 18 0.97 -8.15 -23.49
C ARG A 18 -0.20 -7.46 -22.80
N VAL A 19 -1.27 -7.15 -23.55
CA VAL A 19 -2.49 -6.55 -23.00
C VAL A 19 -3.10 -7.47 -21.94
N ASN A 20 -3.17 -8.77 -22.22
CA ASN A 20 -3.69 -9.77 -21.29
C ASN A 20 -2.85 -9.81 -20.00
N THR A 21 -1.53 -9.96 -20.13
CA THR A 21 -0.59 -9.99 -18.99
C THR A 21 -0.71 -8.73 -18.13
N LEU A 22 -0.71 -7.54 -18.73
CA LEU A 22 -0.84 -6.26 -18.00
C LEU A 22 -2.20 -6.14 -17.30
N SER A 23 -3.29 -6.56 -17.96
CA SER A 23 -4.64 -6.51 -17.40
C SER A 23 -4.81 -7.44 -16.20
N HIS A 24 -4.35 -8.69 -16.32
CA HIS A 24 -4.40 -9.65 -15.21
C HIS A 24 -3.46 -9.27 -14.07
N PHE A 25 -2.26 -8.76 -14.38
CA PHE A 25 -1.34 -8.26 -13.37
C PHE A 25 -1.95 -7.09 -12.58
N HIS A 26 -2.52 -6.10 -13.28
CA HIS A 26 -3.19 -4.97 -12.65
C HIS A 26 -4.36 -5.41 -11.76
N ARG A 27 -5.20 -6.33 -12.24
CA ARG A 27 -6.31 -6.89 -11.44
C ARG A 27 -5.80 -7.59 -10.17
N ALA A 28 -4.72 -8.35 -10.29
CA ALA A 28 -4.11 -9.02 -9.14
C ALA A 28 -3.51 -8.02 -8.13
N GLU A 29 -2.91 -6.93 -8.60
CA GLU A 29 -2.40 -5.85 -7.74
C GLU A 29 -3.54 -5.12 -7.00
N ILE A 30 -4.66 -4.83 -7.67
CA ILE A 30 -5.86 -4.27 -7.02
C ILE A 30 -6.37 -5.23 -5.94
N ALA A 31 -6.48 -6.52 -6.23
CA ALA A 31 -6.94 -7.52 -5.26
C ALA A 31 -6.00 -7.61 -4.05
N ARG A 32 -4.67 -7.57 -4.27
CA ARG A 32 -3.68 -7.50 -3.19
C ARG A 32 -3.86 -6.23 -2.36
N MET A 33 -4.05 -5.07 -3.00
CA MET A 33 -4.28 -3.80 -2.32
C MET A 33 -5.55 -3.84 -1.45
N ALA A 34 -6.65 -4.36 -1.99
CA ALA A 34 -7.91 -4.51 -1.27
C ALA A 34 -7.76 -5.40 -0.03
N GLY A 35 -7.12 -6.57 -0.17
CA GLY A 35 -6.87 -7.45 0.97
C GLY A 35 -5.94 -6.85 2.03
N TRP A 36 -5.00 -5.97 1.64
CA TRP A 36 -4.20 -5.21 2.60
C TRP A 36 -5.00 -4.13 3.32
N ARG A 37 -5.91 -3.45 2.62
CA ARG A 37 -6.84 -2.48 3.20
C ARG A 37 -7.75 -3.14 4.24
N ASP A 38 -8.36 -4.28 3.91
CA ASP A 38 -9.25 -4.99 4.85
C ASP A 38 -8.53 -5.40 6.15
N ARG A 39 -7.23 -5.75 6.05
CA ARG A 39 -6.38 -6.06 7.23
C ARG A 39 -6.03 -4.84 8.07
N LEU A 40 -6.01 -3.64 7.49
CA LEU A 40 -5.84 -2.38 8.21
C LEU A 40 -7.14 -2.02 8.92
N ASP A 41 -8.25 -2.05 8.19
CA ASP A 41 -9.58 -1.72 8.71
C ASP A 41 -9.95 -2.60 9.92
N LEU A 42 -9.60 -3.90 9.88
CA LEU A 42 -9.81 -4.80 11.02
C LEU A 42 -9.05 -4.37 12.27
N THR A 43 -7.79 -3.94 12.16
CA THR A 43 -7.00 -3.51 13.32
C THR A 43 -7.53 -2.22 13.93
N THR A 44 -7.96 -1.27 13.10
CA THR A 44 -8.58 -0.01 13.54
C THR A 44 -9.90 -0.28 14.26
N ASN A 45 -10.73 -1.19 13.73
CA ASN A 45 -12.00 -1.60 14.38
C ASN A 45 -11.77 -2.21 15.77
N TRP A 46 -10.75 -3.08 15.91
CA TRP A 46 -10.36 -3.62 17.22
C TRP A 46 -9.83 -2.53 18.15
N ALA A 47 -9.05 -1.58 17.64
CA ALA A 47 -8.58 -0.45 18.44
C ALA A 47 -9.74 0.35 19.02
N ILE A 48 -10.71 0.75 18.20
CA ILE A 48 -11.91 1.49 18.63
C ILE A 48 -12.68 0.69 19.70
N THR A 49 -12.90 -0.61 19.47
CA THR A 49 -13.64 -1.47 20.39
C THR A 49 -12.96 -1.58 21.76
N VAL A 50 -11.65 -1.82 21.78
CA VAL A 50 -10.87 -1.96 23.02
C VAL A 50 -10.84 -0.63 23.79
N VAL A 51 -10.66 0.50 23.08
CA VAL A 51 -10.66 1.82 23.71
C VAL A 51 -12.02 2.15 24.31
N ALA A 52 -13.11 1.89 23.58
CA ALA A 52 -14.46 2.10 24.10
C ALA A 52 -14.71 1.29 25.37
N ALA A 53 -14.33 0.01 25.38
CA ALA A 53 -14.48 -0.86 26.54
C ALA A 53 -13.68 -0.35 27.75
N LEU A 54 -12.42 0.06 27.55
CA LEU A 54 -11.55 0.56 28.63
C LEU A 54 -12.05 1.90 29.18
N LEU A 55 -12.56 2.79 28.33
CA LEU A 55 -13.18 4.04 28.76
C LEU A 55 -14.46 3.79 29.57
N SER A 56 -15.33 2.87 29.13
CA SER A 56 -16.53 2.50 29.89
C SER A 56 -16.18 1.98 31.28
N VAL A 57 -15.17 1.13 31.41
CA VAL A 57 -14.70 0.63 32.71
C VAL A 57 -14.13 1.77 33.55
N SER A 58 -13.26 2.60 32.97
CA SER A 58 -12.61 3.69 33.72
C SER A 58 -13.58 4.78 34.19
N LEU A 59 -14.70 4.97 33.51
CA LEU A 59 -15.71 5.99 33.83
C LEU A 59 -16.91 5.41 34.60
N SER A 60 -16.93 4.09 34.86
CA SER A 60 -18.07 3.44 35.51
C SER A 60 -18.23 3.80 36.99
N THR A 61 -17.15 4.15 37.69
CA THR A 61 -17.18 4.53 39.11
C THR A 61 -16.12 5.58 39.43
N ALA A 62 -16.38 6.44 40.41
CA ALA A 62 -15.44 7.48 40.85
C ALA A 62 -14.18 6.91 41.53
N SER A 63 -14.23 5.65 41.99
CA SER A 63 -13.10 4.92 42.59
C SER A 63 -12.31 4.09 41.59
N ALA A 64 -12.62 4.18 40.28
CA ALA A 64 -11.91 3.44 39.25
C ALA A 64 -10.42 3.81 39.21
N HIS A 65 -9.58 2.80 38.97
CA HIS A 65 -8.14 2.97 38.99
C HIS A 65 -7.67 3.72 37.72
N HIS A 66 -7.16 4.94 37.87
CA HIS A 66 -6.63 5.78 36.78
C HIS A 66 -5.58 5.08 35.89
N GLY A 67 -4.90 4.05 36.42
CA GLY A 67 -3.98 3.21 35.64
C GLY A 67 -4.64 2.48 34.46
N VAL A 68 -5.96 2.30 34.44
CA VAL A 68 -6.70 1.76 33.28
C VAL A 68 -6.56 2.68 32.06
N LEU A 69 -6.57 4.00 32.26
CA LEU A 69 -6.39 4.97 31.18
C LEU A 69 -4.96 4.94 30.63
N LEU A 70 -3.95 4.85 31.52
CA LEU A 70 -2.55 4.71 31.10
C LEU A 70 -2.34 3.41 30.31
N PHE A 71 -2.95 2.31 30.75
CA PHE A 71 -2.93 1.05 30.02
C PHE A 71 -3.61 1.16 28.66
N ALA A 72 -4.77 1.83 28.58
CA ALA A 72 -5.47 2.09 27.32
C ALA A 72 -4.60 2.88 26.34
N MET A 73 -3.91 3.94 26.81
CA MET A 73 -2.99 4.72 25.99
C MET A 73 -1.84 3.88 25.42
N LEU A 74 -1.22 3.02 26.25
CA LEU A 74 -0.17 2.10 25.80
C LEU A 74 -0.67 1.12 24.74
N LEU A 75 -1.89 0.61 24.92
CA LEU A 75 -2.50 -0.33 23.97
C LEU A 75 -2.81 0.35 22.63
N ILE A 76 -3.33 1.58 22.64
CA ILE A 76 -3.54 2.37 21.42
C ILE A 76 -2.21 2.60 20.70
N LEU A 77 -1.15 2.99 21.42
CA LEU A 77 0.18 3.17 20.85
C LEU A 77 0.71 1.90 20.19
N LEU A 78 0.50 0.74 20.83
CA LEU A 78 0.88 -0.56 20.26
C LEU A 78 0.10 -0.87 18.98
N LEU A 79 -1.23 -0.66 18.97
CA LEU A 79 -2.07 -0.90 17.80
C LEU A 79 -1.71 0.04 16.65
N LEU A 80 -1.49 1.33 16.94
CA LEU A 80 -1.03 2.31 15.96
C LEU A 80 0.32 1.92 15.35
N TRP A 81 1.24 1.39 16.16
CA TRP A 81 2.53 0.92 15.66
C TRP A 81 2.41 -0.30 14.73
N ILE A 82 1.50 -1.23 15.04
CA ILE A 82 1.19 -2.36 14.17
C ILE A 82 0.56 -1.87 12.86
N GLU A 83 -0.38 -0.94 12.94
CA GLU A 83 -1.06 -0.35 11.79
C GLU A 83 -0.09 0.41 10.88
N ALA A 84 0.77 1.27 11.44
CA ALA A 84 1.79 2.00 10.69
C ALA A 84 2.77 1.05 9.96
N ARG A 85 3.15 -0.07 10.59
CA ARG A 85 3.95 -1.10 9.92
C ARG A 85 3.22 -1.68 8.72
N ARG A 86 1.93 -2.00 8.85
CA ARG A 86 1.10 -2.56 7.77
C ARG A 86 0.82 -1.53 6.68
N TYR A 87 0.66 -0.26 7.04
CA TYR A 87 0.43 0.84 6.10
C TYR A 87 1.58 0.99 5.10
N ARG A 88 2.83 0.76 5.54
CA ARG A 88 4.00 0.76 4.63
C ARG A 88 3.90 -0.27 3.52
N PHE A 89 3.30 -1.44 3.79
CA PHE A 89 3.05 -2.43 2.75
C PHE A 89 1.91 -1.98 1.84
N PHE A 90 0.82 -1.46 2.41
CA PHE A 90 -0.30 -0.94 1.64
C PHE A 90 0.13 0.19 0.67
N ASP A 91 0.93 1.14 1.13
CA ASP A 91 1.42 2.24 0.30
C ASP A 91 2.25 1.75 -0.90
N PHE A 92 3.07 0.71 -0.70
CA PHE A 92 3.83 0.09 -1.78
C PHE A 92 2.91 -0.47 -2.88
N TYR A 93 1.86 -1.22 -2.52
CA TYR A 93 0.89 -1.73 -3.50
C TYR A 93 0.09 -0.61 -4.16
N ARG A 94 -0.32 0.40 -3.38
CA ARG A 94 -1.01 1.60 -3.89
C ARG A 94 -0.15 2.34 -4.92
N ALA A 95 1.13 2.56 -4.62
CA ALA A 95 2.05 3.23 -5.53
C ALA A 95 2.17 2.49 -6.85
N ARG A 96 2.28 1.15 -6.83
CA ARG A 96 2.37 0.32 -8.03
C ARG A 96 1.10 0.37 -8.86
N VAL A 97 -0.09 0.23 -8.27
CA VAL A 97 -1.36 0.37 -9.01
C VAL A 97 -1.46 1.76 -9.64
N ARG A 98 -1.10 2.81 -8.91
CA ARG A 98 -1.08 4.19 -9.42
C ARG A 98 -0.09 4.40 -10.56
N GLN A 99 0.96 3.58 -10.69
CA GLN A 99 1.86 3.62 -11.84
C GLN A 99 1.16 3.09 -13.09
N PHE A 100 0.43 1.97 -13.00
CA PHE A 100 -0.36 1.43 -14.11
C PHE A 100 -1.51 2.36 -14.50
N GLU A 101 -2.26 2.89 -13.55
CA GLU A 101 -3.35 3.83 -13.81
C GLU A 101 -2.87 5.06 -14.58
N ARG A 102 -1.73 5.64 -14.18
CA ARG A 102 -1.19 6.86 -14.79
C ARG A 102 -0.53 6.64 -16.16
N HIS A 103 0.21 5.56 -16.34
CA HIS A 103 1.05 5.42 -17.54
C HIS A 103 0.50 4.45 -18.57
N TYR A 104 -0.37 3.50 -18.17
CA TYR A 104 -1.01 2.57 -19.08
C TYR A 104 -2.46 2.97 -19.35
N PHE A 105 -3.30 3.04 -18.31
CA PHE A 105 -4.73 3.29 -18.51
C PHE A 105 -5.04 4.73 -18.92
N ALA A 106 -4.44 5.73 -18.27
CA ALA A 106 -4.70 7.13 -18.63
C ALA A 106 -4.32 7.43 -20.08
N GLN A 107 -3.24 6.82 -20.61
CA GLN A 107 -2.82 6.98 -22.00
C GLN A 107 -3.81 6.37 -23.01
N ILE A 108 -4.64 5.40 -22.60
CA ILE A 108 -5.71 4.86 -23.45
C ILE A 108 -6.87 5.85 -23.57
N PHE A 109 -7.21 6.56 -22.48
CA PHE A 109 -8.34 7.47 -22.44
C PHE A 109 -8.00 8.90 -22.89
N SER A 110 -6.78 9.37 -22.59
CA SER A 110 -6.29 10.71 -22.91
C SER A 110 -4.77 10.64 -23.14
N PRO A 111 -4.35 10.30 -24.38
CA PRO A 111 -2.93 10.19 -24.71
C PRO A 111 -2.21 11.53 -24.55
N GLN A 112 -1.05 11.51 -23.90
CA GLN A 112 -0.16 12.67 -23.79
C GLN A 112 1.23 12.32 -24.32
N PRO A 113 1.86 13.19 -25.12
CA PRO A 113 3.21 12.95 -25.61
C PRO A 113 4.21 12.88 -24.45
N ASP A 114 5.17 11.95 -24.55
CA ASP A 114 6.33 11.79 -23.66
C ASP A 114 6.05 11.43 -22.19
N PHE A 115 4.83 11.01 -21.87
CA PHE A 115 4.48 10.70 -20.47
C PHE A 115 5.04 9.36 -19.95
N ALA A 116 5.63 8.51 -20.80
CA ALA A 116 5.73 7.07 -20.55
C ALA A 116 7.10 6.39 -20.83
N SER A 117 8.22 7.11 -20.89
CA SER A 117 9.50 6.50 -21.32
C SER A 117 9.96 5.34 -20.44
N ASP A 118 9.88 5.46 -19.10
CA ASP A 118 10.59 4.54 -18.19
C ASP A 118 9.74 3.86 -17.10
N TRP A 119 8.41 4.04 -17.09
CA TRP A 119 7.56 3.50 -16.00
C TRP A 119 7.57 1.97 -15.91
N LEU A 120 7.71 1.26 -17.04
CA LEU A 120 7.83 -0.20 -17.05
C LEU A 120 9.14 -0.67 -16.41
N LEU A 121 10.22 0.10 -16.57
CA LEU A 121 11.50 -0.16 -15.90
C LEU A 121 11.32 -0.04 -14.38
N ILE A 122 10.67 1.04 -13.92
CA ILE A 122 10.38 1.27 -12.50
C ILE A 122 9.57 0.11 -11.90
N VAL A 123 8.53 -0.35 -12.61
CA VAL A 123 7.74 -1.51 -12.17
C VAL A 123 8.58 -2.78 -12.14
N GLY A 124 9.39 -3.02 -13.18
CA GLY A 124 10.26 -4.19 -13.28
C GLY A 124 11.31 -4.24 -12.16
N GLU A 125 11.95 -3.12 -11.87
CA GLU A 125 12.88 -2.98 -10.74
C GLU A 125 12.17 -3.18 -9.40
N GLY A 126 11.00 -2.56 -9.22
CA GLY A 126 10.20 -2.73 -8.00
C GLY A 126 9.68 -4.16 -7.79
N LEU A 127 9.59 -4.97 -8.85
CA LEU A 127 9.29 -6.40 -8.77
C LEU A 127 10.52 -7.25 -8.41
N ARG A 128 11.70 -6.90 -8.94
CA ARG A 128 12.96 -7.61 -8.64
C ARG A 128 13.49 -7.28 -7.24
N ALA A 129 13.41 -6.01 -6.85
CA ALA A 129 13.95 -5.48 -5.61
C ALA A 129 12.90 -4.57 -4.94
N PRO A 130 11.96 -5.14 -4.18
CA PRO A 130 10.93 -4.35 -3.50
C PRO A 130 11.57 -3.43 -2.46
N LYS A 131 11.35 -2.12 -2.61
CA LYS A 131 11.82 -1.09 -1.67
C LYS A 131 10.62 -0.43 -0.98
N PHE A 132 10.68 -0.30 0.35
CA PHE A 132 9.69 0.48 1.08
C PHE A 132 9.95 1.97 0.88
N LEU A 133 8.99 2.68 0.29
CA LEU A 133 9.11 4.12 0.00
C LEU A 133 8.88 5.00 1.24
N LEU A 134 8.05 4.54 2.17
CA LEU A 134 7.78 5.23 3.44
C LEU A 134 8.73 4.76 4.54
N SER A 135 9.26 5.70 5.32
CA SER A 135 9.94 5.40 6.58
C SER A 135 8.92 5.09 7.68
N GLN A 136 9.33 4.38 8.74
CA GLN A 136 8.43 4.07 9.86
C GLN A 136 7.88 5.34 10.55
N ARG A 137 8.71 6.38 10.68
CA ARG A 137 8.30 7.64 11.33
C ARG A 137 7.21 8.36 10.54
N VAL A 138 7.33 8.40 9.21
CA VAL A 138 6.31 9.02 8.36
C VAL A 138 5.04 8.17 8.33
N ALA A 139 5.17 6.84 8.36
CA ALA A 139 4.01 5.95 8.43
C ALA A 139 3.23 6.05 9.75
N LEU A 140 3.90 6.38 10.87
CA LEU A 140 3.26 6.64 12.16
C LEU A 140 2.54 8.00 12.22
N ALA A 141 2.95 8.96 11.39
CA ALA A 141 2.39 10.31 11.36
C ALA A 141 1.25 10.47 10.34
N ARG A 142 0.88 9.39 9.64
CA ARG A 142 -0.22 9.34 8.68
C ARG A 142 -1.40 8.61 9.29
#